data_AF-A0A8T4A5B2-F1
#
_entry.id   AF-A0A8T4A5B2-F1
#
_cell.length_a   1.000
_cell.length_b   1.000
_cell.length_c   1.000
_cell.angle_alpha   90.00
_cell.angle_beta   90.00
_cell.angle_gamma   90.00
#
_symmetry.space_group_name_H-M   'P 1'
#
loop_
_entity.id
_entity.type
_entity.pdbx_description
1 polymer ?
#
loop_
_entity_poly.entity_id
_entity_poly.type
_entity_poly.pdbx_seq_one_letter_code
_entity_poly.pdbx_strand_id
1 'polypeptide(L)'
;MGFSISSLCDKDRIIFEPASSTVHEKIEALKALHKQQIETYAFIGPVLPGITNVSEIISKIRDHIGSVWVEAMNFKAAHKTGFFYERLRSRRPGLVASYKAIEKDGRAYFDGLKREVEKLRKEEKIEITLVMHENN
;
A
#
# COMPACT_ATOMS: atom_id res chain seq x y z
N MET A 1 6.35 13.80 9.71
CA MET A 1 4.93 13.79 9.23
C MET A 1 4.70 12.59 8.32
N GLY A 2 3.56 11.90 8.42
CA GLY A 2 3.31 10.65 7.69
C GLY A 2 2.08 10.69 6.79
N PHE A 3 2.13 10.05 5.63
CA PHE A 3 0.98 9.89 4.74
C PHE A 3 0.81 8.43 4.30
N SER A 4 -0.43 7.94 4.32
CA SER A 4 -0.76 6.60 3.80
C SER A 4 -1.09 6.64 2.31
N ILE A 5 -0.47 5.77 1.49
CA ILE A 5 -0.67 5.66 0.05
C ILE A 5 -0.83 4.18 -0.32
N SER A 6 -2.08 3.73 -0.52
CA SER A 6 -2.39 2.33 -0.90
C SER A 6 -2.57 2.13 -2.41
N SER A 7 -2.74 3.19 -3.20
CA SER A 7 -2.84 3.13 -4.66
C SER A 7 -2.44 4.48 -5.24
N LEU A 8 -2.01 4.50 -6.52
CA LEU A 8 -1.82 5.72 -7.29
C LEU A 8 -3.09 6.16 -8.04
N CYS A 9 -4.19 5.43 -7.89
CA CYS A 9 -5.47 5.71 -8.52
C CYS A 9 -6.52 6.10 -7.46
N ASP A 10 -7.03 7.33 -7.54
CA ASP A 10 -8.07 7.84 -6.62
C ASP A 10 -9.37 7.05 -6.66
N LYS A 11 -9.65 6.33 -7.75
CA LYS A 11 -10.83 5.44 -7.82
C LYS A 11 -10.71 4.25 -6.86
N ASP A 12 -9.49 3.78 -6.59
CA ASP A 12 -9.23 2.65 -5.69
C ASP A 12 -9.13 3.11 -4.23
N ARG A 13 -8.78 4.38 -3.98
CA ARG A 13 -8.79 4.99 -2.64
C ARG A 13 -10.13 4.78 -1.96
N ILE A 14 -11.25 4.87 -2.69
CA ILE A 14 -12.61 4.69 -2.16
C ILE A 14 -12.86 3.28 -1.60
N ILE A 15 -12.08 2.28 -2.03
CA ILE A 15 -12.23 0.90 -1.52
C ILE A 15 -11.89 0.85 -0.02
N PHE A 16 -10.85 1.57 0.42
CA PHE A 16 -10.35 1.52 1.80
C PHE A 16 -10.53 2.83 2.56
N GLU A 17 -10.34 3.97 1.90
CA GLU A 17 -10.23 5.29 2.52
C GLU A 17 -11.07 6.36 1.80
N PRO A 18 -12.40 6.24 1.75
CA PRO A 18 -13.27 7.12 0.95
C PRO A 18 -13.20 8.60 1.33
N ALA A 19 -12.91 8.92 2.59
CA ALA A 19 -12.82 10.28 3.11
C ALA A 19 -11.38 10.85 3.12
N SER A 20 -10.41 10.07 2.63
CA SER A 20 -8.98 10.45 2.62
C SER A 20 -8.67 11.43 1.49
N SER A 21 -7.65 12.25 1.67
CA SER A 21 -7.13 13.14 0.61
C SER A 21 -6.76 12.35 -0.64
N THR A 22 -6.80 13.02 -1.78
CA THR A 22 -6.42 12.43 -3.06
C THR A 22 -4.95 12.01 -3.07
N VAL A 23 -4.61 11.09 -3.97
CA VAL A 23 -3.21 10.67 -4.16
C VAL A 23 -2.33 11.89 -4.50
N HIS A 24 -2.85 12.76 -5.36
CA HIS A 24 -2.13 13.98 -5.76
C HIS A 24 -1.86 14.90 -4.57
N GLU A 25 -2.87 15.20 -3.75
CA GLU A 25 -2.72 16.06 -2.57
C GLU A 25 -1.69 15.50 -1.58
N LYS A 26 -1.69 14.18 -1.35
CA LYS A 26 -0.71 13.53 -0.45
C LYS A 26 0.72 13.67 -0.97
N ILE A 27 0.93 13.48 -2.27
CA ILE A 27 2.26 13.61 -2.89
C ILE A 27 2.75 15.07 -2.87
N GLU A 28 1.87 16.03 -3.17
CA GLU A 28 2.23 17.44 -3.10
C GLU A 28 2.52 17.90 -1.67
N ALA A 29 1.79 17.38 -0.68
CA ALA A 29 2.09 17.63 0.72
C ALA A 29 3.46 17.08 1.13
N LEU A 30 3.82 15.85 0.71
CA LEU A 30 5.15 15.29 0.92
C LEU A 30 6.25 16.19 0.34
N LYS A 31 6.07 16.66 -0.90
CA LYS A 31 7.00 17.59 -1.56
C LYS A 31 7.15 18.90 -0.81
N ALA A 32 6.03 19.50 -0.38
CA ALA A 32 6.04 20.77 0.33
C ALA A 32 6.75 20.66 1.68
N LEU A 33 6.49 19.59 2.43
CA LEU A 33 7.15 19.32 3.71
C LEU A 33 8.66 19.06 3.53
N HIS A 34 9.03 18.27 2.53
CA HIS A 34 10.43 18.01 2.22
C HIS A 34 11.21 19.28 1.86
N LYS A 35 10.61 20.20 1.09
CA LYS A 35 11.21 21.52 0.78
C LYS A 35 11.47 22.37 2.03
N GLN A 36 10.68 22.16 3.08
CA GLN A 36 10.85 22.82 4.38
C GLN A 36 11.75 22.03 5.33
N GLN A 37 12.46 21.00 4.83
CA GLN A 37 13.34 20.12 5.61
C GLN A 37 12.63 19.41 6.77
N ILE A 38 11.31 19.24 6.67
CA ILE A 38 10.54 18.47 7.64
C ILE A 38 10.68 16.99 7.31
N GLU A 39 11.04 16.19 8.30
CA GLU A 39 11.15 14.75 8.15
C GLU A 39 9.79 14.12 7.83
N THR A 40 9.75 13.36 6.74
CA THR A 40 8.55 12.71 6.23
C THR A 40 8.74 11.21 6.08
N TYR A 41 7.66 10.46 6.30
CA TYR A 41 7.58 9.04 6.02
C TYR A 41 6.28 8.71 5.28
N ALA A 42 6.24 7.59 4.57
CA ALA A 42 5.02 7.10 3.93
C ALA A 42 4.68 5.71 4.40
N PHE A 43 3.38 5.46 4.46
CA PHE A 43 2.81 4.15 4.73
C PHE A 43 2.16 3.61 3.46
N ILE A 44 2.80 2.65 2.80
CA ILE A 44 2.26 1.94 1.65
C ILE A 44 1.52 0.72 2.15
N GLY A 45 0.23 0.89 2.43
CA GLY A 45 -0.51 -0.12 3.16
C GLY A 45 -2.02 0.15 3.23
N PRO A 46 -2.85 -0.90 3.29
CA PRO A 46 -2.46 -2.29 3.02
C PRO A 46 -2.02 -2.46 1.55
N VAL A 47 -1.05 -3.34 1.29
CA VAL A 47 -0.64 -3.70 -0.08
C VAL A 47 -1.69 -4.63 -0.69
N LEU A 48 -2.46 -4.08 -1.62
CA LEU A 48 -3.60 -4.70 -2.27
C LEU A 48 -3.17 -5.46 -3.53
N PRO A 49 -3.26 -6.80 -3.57
CA PRO A 49 -2.90 -7.59 -4.75
C PRO A 49 -3.64 -7.10 -6.02
N GLY A 50 -2.89 -6.69 -7.04
CA GLY A 50 -3.46 -6.20 -8.30
C GLY A 50 -4.01 -4.77 -8.27
N ILE A 51 -3.80 -4.03 -7.17
CA ILE A 51 -4.16 -2.61 -7.04
C ILE A 51 -2.95 -1.78 -6.59
N THR A 52 -2.26 -2.19 -5.52
CA THR A 52 -1.08 -1.48 -5.01
C THR A 52 0.16 -1.89 -5.80
N ASN A 53 0.86 -0.90 -6.36
CA ASN A 53 2.16 -1.07 -6.98
C ASN A 53 3.22 -0.39 -6.10
N VAL A 54 3.91 -1.18 -5.27
CA VAL A 54 4.83 -0.65 -4.24
C VAL A 54 6.01 0.08 -4.90
N SER A 55 6.64 -0.56 -5.89
CA SER A 55 7.76 0.04 -6.63
C SER A 55 7.37 1.37 -7.29
N GLU A 56 6.20 1.44 -7.94
CA GLU A 56 5.75 2.66 -8.60
C GLU A 56 5.45 3.78 -7.59
N ILE A 57 4.81 3.47 -6.46
CA ILE A 57 4.57 4.46 -5.40
C ILE A 57 5.90 5.01 -4.87
N ILE A 58 6.85 4.13 -4.55
CA ILE A 58 8.18 4.55 -4.08
C ILE A 58 8.86 5.44 -5.11
N SER A 59 8.83 5.07 -6.39
CA SER A 59 9.43 5.87 -7.47
C SER A 59 8.90 7.32 -7.52
N LYS A 60 7.64 7.54 -7.11
CA LYS A 60 6.99 8.87 -7.11
C LYS A 60 7.34 9.72 -5.90
N ILE A 61 7.71 9.12 -4.78
CA ILE A 61 7.88 9.81 -3.50
C ILE A 61 9.30 9.77 -2.94
N ARG A 62 10.17 8.89 -3.45
CA ARG A 62 11.52 8.64 -2.90
C ARG A 62 12.40 9.88 -2.78
N ASP A 63 12.24 10.84 -3.68
CA ASP A 63 13.05 12.07 -3.69
C ASP A 63 12.54 13.12 -2.68
N HIS A 64 11.45 12.81 -1.96
CA HIS A 64 10.74 13.72 -1.07
C HIS A 64 10.40 13.10 0.28
N ILE A 65 11.09 12.01 0.66
CA ILE A 65 10.77 11.23 1.85
C ILE A 65 12.00 10.62 2.49
N GLY A 66 11.96 10.45 3.82
CA GLY A 66 13.05 9.82 4.59
C GLY A 66 12.92 8.30 4.65
N SER A 67 11.70 7.80 4.85
CA SER A 67 11.45 6.36 5.01
C SER A 67 10.07 5.93 4.53
N VAL A 68 9.93 4.63 4.27
CA VAL A 68 8.70 4.01 3.80
C VAL A 68 8.41 2.75 4.61
N TRP A 69 7.16 2.60 5.03
CA TRP A 69 6.62 1.40 5.65
C TRP A 69 5.70 0.73 4.64
N VAL A 70 5.98 -0.52 4.30
CA VAL A 70 5.18 -1.34 3.38
C VAL A 70 4.40 -2.35 4.21
N GLU A 71 3.08 -2.22 4.28
CA GLU A 71 2.25 -3.10 5.09
C GLU A 71 1.50 -4.12 4.23
N ALA A 72 1.74 -5.40 4.46
CA ALA A 72 0.98 -6.46 3.83
C ALA A 72 -0.50 -6.42 4.26
N MET A 73 -1.41 -6.78 3.37
CA MET A 73 -2.83 -6.83 3.67
C MET A 73 -3.14 -7.87 4.76
N ASN A 74 -3.87 -7.44 5.79
CA ASN A 74 -4.42 -8.34 6.81
C ASN A 74 -5.77 -8.90 6.35
N PHE A 75 -5.73 -10.08 5.72
CA PHE A 75 -6.93 -10.76 5.20
C PHE A 75 -7.92 -11.17 6.29
N LYS A 76 -7.46 -11.56 7.48
CA LYS A 76 -8.33 -11.93 8.61
C LYS A 76 -9.16 -10.73 9.08
N ALA A 77 -8.55 -9.54 9.16
CA ALA A 77 -9.25 -8.30 9.48
C ALA A 77 -10.19 -7.86 8.34
N ALA A 78 -9.74 -7.96 7.09
CA ALA A 78 -10.55 -7.62 5.92
C ALA A 78 -11.85 -8.44 5.85
N HIS A 79 -11.78 -9.76 6.12
CA HIS A 79 -12.95 -10.63 6.16
C HIS A 79 -13.99 -10.20 7.20
N LYS A 80 -13.55 -9.79 8.40
CA LYS A 80 -14.46 -9.38 9.49
C LYS A 80 -15.30 -8.15 9.18
N THR A 81 -14.83 -7.29 8.27
CA THR A 81 -15.49 -6.00 8.03
C THR A 81 -16.62 -6.07 7.00
N GLY A 82 -16.75 -7.15 6.21
CA GLY A 82 -17.80 -7.40 5.20
C GLY A 82 -17.79 -6.43 4.00
N PHE A 83 -17.66 -5.14 4.30
CA PHE A 83 -17.59 -3.99 3.43
C PHE A 83 -16.43 -4.00 2.44
N PHE A 84 -15.28 -4.59 2.82
CA PHE A 84 -14.16 -4.73 1.91
C PHE A 84 -14.57 -5.50 0.64
N TYR A 85 -15.17 -6.69 0.81
CA TYR A 85 -15.58 -7.51 -0.33
C TYR A 85 -16.79 -6.94 -1.08
N GLU A 86 -17.66 -6.18 -0.42
CA GLU A 86 -18.72 -5.43 -1.09
C GLU A 86 -18.13 -4.39 -2.05
N ARG A 87 -17.21 -3.54 -1.56
CA ARG A 87 -16.54 -2.53 -2.38
C ARG A 87 -15.66 -3.14 -3.46
N LEU A 88 -14.93 -4.20 -3.15
CA LEU A 88 -14.11 -4.93 -4.12
C LEU A 88 -14.98 -5.47 -5.26
N ARG A 89 -16.14 -6.09 -4.96
CA ARG A 89 -17.10 -6.53 -5.98
C ARG A 89 -17.62 -5.39 -6.84
N SER A 90 -17.96 -4.25 -6.22
CA SER A 90 -18.52 -3.10 -6.93
C SER A 90 -17.49 -2.41 -7.86
N ARG A 91 -16.23 -2.29 -7.43
CA ARG A 91 -15.21 -1.49 -8.12
C ARG A 91 -14.22 -2.31 -8.95
N ARG A 92 -13.90 -3.53 -8.51
CA ARG A 92 -12.91 -4.43 -9.10
C ARG A 92 -13.39 -5.89 -9.07
N PRO A 93 -14.55 -6.21 -9.69
CA PRO A 93 -15.15 -7.54 -9.59
C PRO A 93 -14.21 -8.69 -10.00
N GLY A 94 -13.33 -8.45 -10.99
CA GLY A 94 -12.35 -9.44 -11.45
C GLY A 94 -11.30 -9.84 -10.42
N LEU A 95 -11.10 -9.06 -9.36
CA LEU A 95 -10.12 -9.37 -8.31
C LEU A 95 -10.73 -10.22 -7.18
N VAL A 96 -12.05 -10.37 -7.10
CA VAL A 96 -12.69 -11.05 -5.96
C VAL A 96 -12.22 -12.51 -5.83
N ALA A 97 -12.05 -13.20 -6.96
CA ALA A 97 -11.59 -14.59 -6.97
C ALA A 97 -10.12 -14.71 -6.53
N SER A 98 -9.23 -13.80 -6.98
CA SER A 98 -7.83 -13.82 -6.59
C SER A 98 -7.66 -13.51 -5.09
N TYR A 99 -8.42 -12.56 -4.55
CA TYR A 99 -8.38 -12.27 -3.12
C TYR A 99 -8.82 -13.47 -2.29
N LYS A 100 -9.94 -14.13 -2.64
CA LYS A 100 -10.37 -15.37 -1.96
C LYS A 100 -9.33 -16.50 -2.05
N ALA A 101 -8.60 -16.59 -3.16
CA ALA A 101 -7.52 -17.56 -3.30
C ALA A 101 -6.36 -17.25 -2.35
N ILE A 102 -5.98 -15.98 -2.23
CA ILE A 102 -4.92 -15.52 -1.30
C ILE A 102 -5.35 -15.71 0.15
N GLU A 103 -6.63 -15.51 0.49
CA GLU A 103 -7.15 -15.81 1.84
C GLU A 103 -6.99 -17.29 2.20
N LYS A 104 -7.19 -18.19 1.21
CA LYS A 104 -7.05 -19.64 1.41
C LYS A 104 -5.58 -20.08 1.48
N ASP A 105 -4.74 -19.52 0.62
CA ASP A 105 -3.29 -19.77 0.60
C ASP A 105 -2.54 -18.49 0.21
N GLY A 106 -2.06 -17.78 1.22
CA GLY A 106 -1.41 -16.48 1.05
C GLY A 106 0.08 -16.54 0.74
N ARG A 107 0.72 -17.74 0.73
CA ARG A 107 2.18 -17.87 0.65
C ARG A 107 2.76 -17.13 -0.55
N ALA A 108 2.19 -17.34 -1.73
CA ALA A 108 2.66 -16.70 -2.96
C ALA A 108 2.60 -15.17 -2.91
N TYR A 109 1.58 -14.61 -2.24
CA TYR A 109 1.44 -13.17 -2.03
C TYR A 109 2.52 -12.65 -1.07
N PHE A 110 2.66 -13.25 0.11
CA PHE A 110 3.63 -12.80 1.12
C PHE A 110 5.07 -12.98 0.64
N ASP A 111 5.42 -14.11 0.03
CA ASP A 111 6.75 -14.36 -0.54
C ASP A 111 7.04 -13.43 -1.74
N GLY A 112 6.02 -13.12 -2.53
CA GLY A 112 6.10 -12.12 -3.60
C GLY A 112 6.45 -10.74 -3.06
N LEU A 113 5.67 -10.25 -2.09
CA LEU A 113 5.87 -8.95 -1.48
C LEU A 113 7.22 -8.86 -0.75
N LYS A 114 7.63 -9.90 -0.03
CA LYS A 114 8.94 -9.96 0.62
C LYS A 114 10.07 -9.83 -0.41
N ARG A 115 10.01 -10.59 -1.52
CA ARG A 115 11.01 -10.47 -2.60
C ARG A 115 11.03 -9.09 -3.24
N GLU A 116 9.87 -8.50 -3.46
CA GLU A 116 9.76 -7.14 -4.01
C GLU A 116 10.42 -6.12 -3.08
N VAL A 117 10.11 -6.14 -1.78
CA VAL A 117 10.72 -5.21 -0.81
C VAL A 117 12.23 -5.44 -0.66
N GLU A 118 12.69 -6.69 -0.61
CA GLU A 118 14.13 -6.99 -0.57
C GLU A 118 14.88 -6.50 -1.81
N LYS A 119 14.23 -6.50 -2.98
CA LYS A 119 14.77 -5.90 -4.19
C LYS A 119 14.86 -4.38 -4.06
N LEU A 120 13.76 -3.73 -3.66
CA LEU A 120 13.70 -2.27 -3.51
C LEU A 120 14.70 -1.74 -2.49
N ARG A 121 14.93 -2.46 -1.38
CA ARG A 121 15.96 -2.13 -0.37
C ARG A 121 17.38 -2.05 -0.95
N LYS A 122 17.66 -2.75 -2.04
CA LYS A 122 18.97 -2.73 -2.71
C LYS A 122 19.06 -1.63 -3.77
N GLU A 123 17.94 -1.27 -4.37
CA GLU A 123 17.86 -0.33 -5.49
C GLU A 123 17.66 1.12 -5.02
N GLU A 124 16.99 1.32 -3.90
CA GLU A 124 16.61 2.61 -3.37
C GLU A 124 17.50 3.05 -2.21
N LYS A 125 17.67 4.37 -2.05
CA LYS A 125 18.48 4.96 -0.97
C LYS A 125 17.70 5.27 0.29
N ILE A 126 16.39 5.06 0.27
CA ILE A 126 15.49 5.32 1.39
C ILE A 126 15.37 4.09 2.28
N GLU A 127 15.08 4.31 3.57
CA GLU A 127 14.77 3.19 4.47
C GLU A 127 13.40 2.60 4.10
N ILE A 128 13.34 1.28 3.95
CA ILE A 128 12.10 0.55 3.64
C ILE A 128 11.85 -0.53 4.68
N THR A 129 10.75 -0.43 5.41
CA THR A 129 10.34 -1.40 6.44
C THR A 129 9.13 -2.21 5.95
N LEU A 130 9.28 -3.53 5.88
CA LEU A 130 8.16 -4.44 5.60
C LEU A 130 7.47 -4.85 6.89
N VAL A 131 6.16 -4.62 6.95
CA VAL A 131 5.26 -5.06 8.03
C VAL A 131 4.38 -6.18 7.49
N MET A 132 4.46 -7.36 8.11
CA MET A 132 3.62 -8.51 7.79
C MET A 132 2.79 -8.89 9.01
N HIS A 133 1.56 -9.35 8.75
CA HIS A 133 0.67 -9.89 9.77
C HIS A 133 0.80 -11.42 9.71
N GLU A 134 1.45 -12.03 10.71
CA GLU A 134 1.55 -13.49 10.77
C GLU A 134 0.16 -14.11 10.97
N ASN A 135 -0.22 -15.02 10.06
CA ASN A 135 -1.39 -15.86 10.21
C ASN A 135 -1.06 -17.03 11.17
N ASN A 136 -0.95 -16.74 12.47
CA ASN A 136 -1.05 -17.78 13.51
C ASN A 136 -2.52 -18.18 13.75
#